data_AF-A0A1Y2G8Y1-F1
#
_entry.id   AF-A0A1Y2G8Y1-F1
#
_cell.length_a   1.000
_cell.length_b   1.000
_cell.length_c   1.000
_cell.angle_alpha   90.00
_cell.angle_beta   90.00
_cell.angle_gamma   90.00
#
_symmetry.space_group_name_H-M   'P 1'
#
loop_
_entity.id
_entity.type
_entity.pdbx_description
1 polymer ?
#
loop_
_entity_poly.entity_id
_entity_poly.type
_entity_poly.pdbx_seq_one_letter_code
_entity_poly.pdbx_strand_id
1 'polypeptide(L)'
;MIPSTIRMAAAAQTRTPLIKFLGPRSALKEEHHEPSRHPAAPKGAAYPLKTASPTNESSSSASVSSSKSSNVTQTPGPHGTTRHSMDFTELPTRYRHPILTEAEIEAVETGGASKIY
;
A
#
# COMPACT_ATOMS: atom_id res chain seq x y z
N MET A 1 11.38 32.56 70.87
CA MET A 1 11.48 31.71 69.67
C MET A 1 10.11 31.68 69.02
N ILE A 2 9.94 32.30 67.86
CA ILE A 2 8.63 32.44 67.18
C ILE A 2 8.68 31.57 65.91
N PRO A 3 7.75 30.61 65.70
CA PRO A 3 7.80 29.73 64.55
C PRO A 3 7.29 30.45 63.29
N SER A 4 8.13 30.51 62.25
CA SER A 4 7.74 30.96 60.91
C SER A 4 6.85 29.90 60.26
N THR A 5 5.56 30.18 60.10
CA THR A 5 4.65 29.32 59.34
C THR A 5 4.75 29.69 57.86
N ILE A 6 5.46 28.88 57.09
CA ILE A 6 5.50 29.00 55.62
C ILE A 6 4.14 28.51 55.10
N ARG A 7 3.28 29.45 54.67
CA ARG A 7 2.06 29.13 53.94
C ARG A 7 2.42 28.81 52.49
N MET A 8 2.57 27.51 52.18
CA MET A 8 2.59 27.02 50.80
C MET A 8 1.18 27.15 50.21
N ALA A 9 0.87 28.32 49.66
CA ALA A 9 -0.28 28.47 48.77
C ALA A 9 0.13 27.95 47.38
N ALA A 10 0.04 26.63 47.20
CA ALA A 10 0.10 26.04 45.86
C ALA A 10 -1.19 26.43 45.14
N ALA A 11 -1.16 27.56 44.43
CA ALA A 11 -2.17 27.86 43.43
C ALA A 11 -2.19 26.68 42.45
N ALA A 12 -3.25 25.87 42.51
CA ALA A 12 -3.46 24.79 41.56
C ALA A 12 -3.47 25.41 40.16
N GLN A 13 -2.36 25.28 39.44
CA GLN A 13 -2.25 25.70 38.05
C GLN A 13 -3.20 24.82 37.24
N THR A 14 -4.41 25.31 37.03
CA THR A 14 -5.40 24.65 36.17
C THR A 14 -4.87 24.68 34.74
N ARG A 15 -4.41 23.52 34.26
CA ARG A 15 -3.90 23.38 32.90
C ARG A 15 -5.04 23.67 31.92
N THR A 16 -4.88 24.68 31.07
CA THR A 16 -5.82 24.97 30.00
C THR A 16 -5.62 23.94 28.88
N PRO A 17 -6.69 23.22 28.45
CA PRO A 17 -6.55 22.30 27.33
C PRO A 17 -6.31 23.09 26.04
N LEU A 18 -5.27 22.71 25.28
CA LEU A 18 -4.94 23.35 23.99
C LEU A 18 -5.92 22.96 22.86
N ILE A 19 -6.76 21.94 23.10
CA ILE A 19 -7.78 21.52 22.14
C ILE A 19 -9.03 22.38 22.27
N LYS A 20 -9.55 22.84 21.12
CA LYS A 20 -10.83 23.55 21.03
C LYS A 20 -11.87 22.59 20.48
N PHE A 21 -12.99 22.43 21.19
CA PHE A 21 -14.13 21.67 20.68
C PHE A 21 -14.88 22.53 19.67
N LEU A 22 -14.67 22.26 18.37
CA LEU A 22 -15.20 23.07 17.25
C LEU A 22 -16.70 22.83 16.95
N GLY A 23 -17.41 22.06 17.78
CA GLY A 23 -18.80 21.69 17.53
C GLY A 23 -18.97 20.71 16.34
N PRO A 24 -20.21 20.40 15.95
CA PRO A 24 -20.50 19.50 14.84
C PRO A 24 -19.99 20.07 13.51
N ARG A 25 -19.20 19.28 12.77
CA ARG A 25 -18.60 19.68 11.49
C ARG A 25 -19.68 19.75 10.40
N SER A 26 -19.65 20.79 9.57
CA SER A 26 -20.50 20.87 8.38
C SER A 26 -20.11 19.80 7.37
N ALA A 27 -21.10 19.14 6.75
CA ALA A 27 -20.85 18.26 5.62
C ALA A 27 -20.21 19.04 4.47
N LEU A 28 -19.25 18.41 3.79
CA LEU A 28 -18.61 18.98 2.60
C LEU A 28 -19.67 19.10 1.50
N LYS A 29 -19.72 20.26 0.83
CA LYS A 29 -20.67 20.54 -0.26
C LYS A 29 -20.29 19.90 -1.59
N GLU A 30 -19.05 19.43 -1.72
CA GLU A 30 -18.60 18.71 -2.89
C GLU A 30 -18.87 17.23 -2.69
N GLU A 31 -20.06 16.85 -3.15
CA GLU A 31 -20.40 15.45 -3.33
C GLU A 31 -19.43 14.82 -4.35
N HIS A 32 -19.11 13.58 -4.04
CA HIS A 32 -18.29 12.63 -4.77
C HIS A 32 -18.19 12.95 -6.27
N HIS A 33 -16.97 13.23 -6.75
CA HIS A 33 -16.75 13.41 -8.19
C HIS A 33 -17.27 12.15 -8.89
N GLU A 34 -18.23 12.32 -9.80
CA GLU A 34 -18.63 11.26 -10.69
C GLU A 34 -17.35 10.68 -11.31
N PRO A 35 -17.20 9.33 -11.34
CA PRO A 35 -16.01 8.70 -11.87
C PRO A 35 -15.76 9.32 -13.26
N SER A 36 -14.66 10.06 -13.36
CA SER A 36 -14.26 10.75 -14.57
C SER A 36 -12.93 10.19 -15.02
N ARG A 37 -12.66 10.31 -16.32
CA ARG A 37 -11.37 9.89 -16.87
C ARG A 37 -10.27 10.71 -16.24
N HIS A 38 -9.20 10.04 -15.85
CA HIS A 38 -7.96 10.73 -15.52
C HIS A 38 -7.51 11.57 -16.72
N PRO A 39 -7.02 12.81 -16.52
CA PRO A 39 -6.59 13.68 -17.63
C PRO A 39 -5.47 13.06 -18.50
N ALA A 40 -4.67 12.15 -17.94
CA ALA A 40 -3.64 11.40 -18.67
C ALA A 40 -4.16 10.10 -19.33
N ALA A 41 -5.47 9.84 -19.33
CA ALA A 41 -6.02 8.65 -19.98
C ALA A 41 -5.91 8.74 -21.52
N PRO A 42 -5.66 7.62 -22.22
CA PRO A 42 -5.61 7.60 -23.68
C PRO A 42 -6.97 8.01 -24.27
N LYS A 43 -6.94 8.84 -25.34
CA LYS A 43 -8.10 9.52 -25.93
C LYS A 43 -9.16 8.61 -26.59
N GLY A 44 -9.00 7.28 -26.53
CA GLY A 44 -9.91 6.30 -27.15
C GLY A 44 -10.40 5.18 -26.22
N ALA A 45 -9.96 5.11 -24.96
CA ALA A 45 -10.49 4.12 -24.03
C ALA A 45 -12.00 4.36 -23.80
N ALA A 46 -12.80 3.40 -23.34
CA ALA A 46 -14.16 3.66 -22.87
C ALA A 46 -14.15 3.92 -21.34
N TYR A 47 -15.05 4.79 -20.84
CA TYR A 47 -15.17 5.07 -19.40
C TYR A 47 -16.66 5.18 -19.01
N PRO A 48 -17.10 4.69 -17.83
CA PRO A 48 -16.31 3.91 -16.86
C PRO A 48 -15.86 2.58 -17.45
N LEU A 49 -14.73 2.05 -16.95
CA LEU A 49 -14.30 0.69 -17.32
C LEU A 49 -15.41 -0.25 -16.88
N LYS A 50 -16.29 -0.64 -17.81
CA LYS A 50 -17.25 -1.70 -17.58
C LYS A 50 -16.44 -2.95 -17.34
N THR A 51 -16.43 -3.43 -16.11
CA THR A 51 -15.89 -4.74 -15.76
C THR A 51 -16.54 -5.76 -16.69
N ALA A 52 -15.74 -6.46 -17.49
CA ALA A 52 -16.12 -7.58 -18.36
C ALA A 52 -16.69 -7.29 -19.77
N SER A 53 -16.02 -6.48 -20.59
CA SER A 53 -16.08 -6.72 -22.04
C SER A 53 -14.74 -6.43 -22.74
N PRO A 54 -13.99 -7.45 -23.19
CA PRO A 54 -12.80 -7.24 -24.00
C PRO A 54 -13.23 -6.83 -25.41
N THR A 55 -13.20 -5.54 -25.72
CA THR A 55 -13.28 -5.08 -27.11
C THR A 55 -11.92 -5.28 -27.76
N ASN A 56 -11.83 -6.31 -28.60
CA ASN A 56 -10.76 -6.54 -29.56
C ASN A 56 -10.68 -5.35 -30.54
N GLU A 57 -9.93 -4.32 -30.19
CA GLU A 57 -9.50 -3.28 -31.13
C GLU A 57 -7.97 -3.28 -31.12
N SER A 58 -7.44 -3.87 -32.19
CA SER A 58 -6.04 -4.17 -32.38
C SER A 58 -5.25 -2.90 -32.68
N SER A 59 -4.22 -2.61 -31.89
CA SER A 59 -3.09 -1.80 -32.35
C SER A 59 -1.83 -2.65 -32.28
N SER A 60 -1.34 -2.96 -33.47
CA SER A 60 -0.20 -3.82 -33.77
C SER A 60 1.12 -3.19 -33.33
N SER A 61 1.86 -3.89 -32.46
CA SER A 61 3.31 -3.85 -32.44
C SER A 61 3.85 -5.22 -32.05
N ALA A 62 4.58 -5.82 -32.97
CA ALA A 62 5.28 -7.10 -32.86
C ALA A 62 6.02 -7.22 -31.52
N SER A 63 6.09 -8.37 -30.85
CA SER A 63 6.90 -9.53 -31.27
C SER A 63 7.06 -10.46 -30.04
N VAL A 64 7.45 -11.72 -30.31
CA VAL A 64 8.01 -12.74 -29.37
C VAL A 64 7.07 -13.22 -28.24
N SER A 65 6.96 -14.48 -27.84
CA SER A 65 7.68 -15.73 -28.11
C SER A 65 6.99 -16.85 -27.31
N SER A 66 7.21 -18.09 -27.75
CA SER A 66 7.12 -19.34 -26.97
C SER A 66 5.75 -19.72 -26.40
N SER A 67 5.18 -20.76 -27.00
CA SER A 67 4.29 -21.72 -26.33
C SER A 67 5.05 -22.41 -25.19
N LYS A 68 5.29 -21.69 -24.09
CA LYS A 68 5.59 -22.30 -22.80
C LYS A 68 4.26 -22.49 -22.11
N SER A 69 3.94 -23.74 -21.78
CA SER A 69 2.76 -24.10 -20.99
C SER A 69 2.82 -23.31 -19.69
N SER A 70 2.17 -22.15 -19.66
CA SER A 70 2.06 -21.34 -18.46
C SER A 70 1.22 -22.13 -17.48
N ASN A 71 1.80 -22.50 -16.33
CA ASN A 71 1.10 -23.23 -15.27
C ASN A 71 0.17 -22.26 -14.49
N VAL A 72 -0.48 -21.35 -15.22
CA VAL A 72 -1.35 -20.30 -14.68
C VAL A 72 -2.61 -20.98 -14.21
N THR A 73 -2.66 -21.21 -12.91
CA THR A 73 -3.86 -21.73 -12.27
C THR A 73 -4.92 -20.64 -12.31
N GLN A 74 -6.06 -20.97 -12.93
CA GLN A 74 -7.21 -20.09 -12.99
C GLN A 74 -8.10 -20.38 -11.78
N THR A 75 -8.32 -19.38 -10.93
CA THR A 75 -9.25 -19.51 -9.80
C THR A 75 -10.45 -18.59 -10.00
N PRO A 76 -11.65 -19.01 -9.60
CA PRO A 76 -12.83 -18.15 -9.64
C PRO A 76 -12.63 -16.98 -8.66
N GLY A 77 -12.70 -15.77 -9.20
CA GLY A 77 -12.73 -14.52 -8.46
C GLY A 77 -14.16 -14.03 -8.23
N PRO A 78 -14.35 -13.04 -7.35
CA PRO A 78 -15.66 -12.45 -7.12
C PRO A 78 -16.22 -11.84 -8.42
N HIS A 79 -17.55 -11.89 -8.56
CA HIS A 79 -18.29 -11.37 -9.74
C HIS A 79 -17.95 -12.06 -11.08
N GLY A 80 -17.59 -13.36 -11.05
CA GLY A 80 -17.33 -14.12 -12.29
C GLY A 80 -16.02 -13.77 -12.98
N THR A 81 -15.13 -13.04 -12.29
CA THR A 81 -13.80 -12.71 -12.81
C THR A 81 -12.86 -13.90 -12.66
N THR A 82 -12.07 -14.22 -13.68
CA THR A 82 -11.02 -15.24 -13.56
C THR A 82 -9.76 -14.59 -13.00
N ARG A 83 -9.25 -15.09 -11.87
CA ARG A 83 -7.94 -14.69 -11.37
C ARG A 83 -6.87 -15.61 -11.93
N HIS A 84 -5.82 -15.02 -12.49
CA HIS A 84 -4.60 -15.71 -12.90
C HIS A 84 -3.62 -15.69 -11.72
N SER A 85 -3.35 -16.85 -11.12
CA SER A 85 -2.24 -16.98 -10.17
C SER A 85 -1.01 -17.50 -10.89
N MET A 86 0.12 -16.82 -10.69
CA MET A 86 1.44 -17.27 -11.13
C MET A 86 2.22 -17.78 -9.92
N ASP A 87 3.00 -18.84 -10.11
CA ASP A 87 3.91 -19.33 -9.08
C ASP A 87 5.08 -18.35 -8.91
N PHE A 88 5.57 -18.21 -7.68
CA PHE A 88 6.67 -17.30 -7.38
C PHE A 88 7.97 -17.63 -8.15
N THR A 89 8.14 -18.90 -8.53
CA THR A 89 9.26 -19.41 -9.33
C THR A 89 9.19 -19.01 -10.80
N GLU A 90 8.05 -18.51 -11.28
CA GLU A 90 7.86 -18.06 -12.66
C GLU A 90 8.04 -16.54 -12.82
N LEU A 91 8.04 -15.80 -11.71
CA LEU A 91 8.25 -14.35 -11.72
C LEU A 91 9.68 -13.99 -12.16
N PRO A 92 9.90 -12.82 -12.80
CA PRO A 92 11.24 -12.27 -13.01
C PRO A 92 12.02 -12.15 -11.69
N THR A 93 13.34 -12.32 -11.75
CA THR A 93 14.24 -12.34 -10.56
C THR A 93 14.07 -11.12 -9.65
N ARG A 94 13.85 -9.94 -10.22
CA ARG A 94 13.57 -8.67 -9.51
C ARG A 94 12.31 -8.69 -8.61
N TYR A 95 11.39 -9.63 -8.83
CA TYR A 95 10.16 -9.80 -8.06
C TYR A 95 10.17 -11.05 -7.19
N ARG A 96 11.26 -11.82 -7.20
CA ARG A 96 11.45 -12.96 -6.31
C ARG A 96 12.02 -12.48 -4.98
N HIS A 97 11.69 -13.18 -3.91
CA HIS A 97 12.39 -12.99 -2.65
C HIS A 97 13.87 -13.38 -2.80
N PRO A 98 14.79 -12.56 -2.29
CA PRO A 98 16.21 -12.93 -2.26
C PRO A 98 16.38 -14.15 -1.33
N ILE A 99 17.14 -15.14 -1.80
CA ILE A 99 17.54 -16.27 -0.98
C ILE A 99 18.78 -15.82 -0.19
N LEU A 100 18.73 -15.93 1.14
CA LEU A 100 19.87 -15.60 1.98
C LEU A 100 21.03 -16.54 1.68
N THR A 101 22.21 -15.98 1.47
CA THR A 101 23.46 -16.72 1.34
C THR A 101 23.92 -17.27 2.69
N GLU A 102 24.73 -18.34 2.72
CA GLU A 102 25.22 -18.93 3.97
C GLU A 102 25.92 -17.90 4.88
N ALA A 103 26.70 -17.00 4.28
CA ALA A 103 27.35 -15.91 5.00
C ALA A 103 26.36 -14.89 5.60
N GLU A 104 25.25 -14.61 4.92
CA GLU A 104 24.19 -13.75 5.45
C GLU A 104 23.41 -14.43 6.57
N ILE A 105 23.15 -15.74 6.45
CA ILE A 105 22.53 -16.54 7.50
C ILE A 105 23.40 -16.52 8.75
N GLU A 106 24.70 -16.81 8.61
CA GLU A 106 25.65 -16.76 9.73
C GLU A 106 25.72 -15.35 10.32
N ALA A 107 25.74 -14.29 9.51
CA ALA A 107 25.74 -12.92 9.99
C ALA A 107 24.46 -12.58 10.79
N VAL A 108 23.29 -13.10 10.39
CA VAL A 108 22.05 -12.92 11.15
C VAL A 108 22.10 -13.70 12.46
N GLU A 109 22.57 -14.95 12.45
CA GLU A 109 22.66 -15.82 13.63
C GLU A 109 23.69 -15.33 14.66
N THR A 110 24.83 -14.83 14.19
CA THR A 110 25.89 -14.26 15.03
C THR A 110 25.63 -12.80 15.41
N GLY A 111 24.52 -12.20 14.94
CA GLY A 111 24.20 -10.79 15.16
C GLY A 111 25.23 -9.82 14.55
N GLY A 112 25.91 -10.25 13.47
CA GLY A 112 26.97 -9.49 12.80
C GLY A 112 28.33 -9.55 13.50
N ALA A 113 28.50 -10.41 14.51
CA ALA A 113 29.72 -10.46 15.32
C ALA A 113 30.88 -11.23 14.69
N SER A 114 30.65 -12.15 13.73
CA SER A 114 31.73 -12.97 13.15
C SER A 114 32.52 -12.28 12.03
N LYS A 115 32.03 -11.14 11.50
CA LYS A 115 32.70 -10.42 10.40
C LYS A 115 33.67 -9.37 10.94
N ILE A 116 34.83 -9.82 11.41
CA ILE A 116 35.97 -8.98 11.76
C ILE A 116 36.98 -9.07 10.60
N TYR A 117 37.19 -7.98 9.86
CA TYR A 117 38.20 -7.86 8.80
C TYR A 117 39.59 -7.59 9.37
#